data_AF-A0A9J6GBJ3-F1
#
_entry.id   AF-A0A9J6GBJ3-F1
#
_cell.length_a   1.000
_cell.length_b   1.000
_cell.length_c   1.000
_cell.angle_alpha   90.00
_cell.angle_beta   90.00
_cell.angle_gamma   90.00
#
_symmetry.space_group_name_H-M   'P 1'
#
loop_
_entity.id
_entity.type
_entity.pdbx_description
1 polymer ?
#
loop_
_entity_poly.entity_id
_entity_poly.type
_entity_poly.pdbx_seq_one_letter_code
_entity_poly.pdbx_strand_id
1 'polypeptide(L)'
;MEPDDEKQQANHSHDMGDGTQNSATSDGGSKLLPTVLANLEGKLATVLQDTGCNTVVVKRSLVLDCKLTGGIHTIRLLDRSAKSLQEARVYVDSPRFKGQVLAVCMESPLYQLVLGNFPGVRADPHHIAKLEQRLSCSGP
;
A
#
# COMPACT_ATOMS: atom_id res chain seq x y z
N MET A 1 -61.38 34.30 -37.18
CA MET A 1 -60.70 35.61 -37.15
C MET A 1 -59.55 35.45 -36.17
N GLU A 2 -58.39 35.98 -36.54
CA GLU A 2 -57.04 35.85 -35.93
C GLU A 2 -56.20 34.62 -36.36
N PRO A 3 -54.89 34.81 -36.65
CA PRO A 3 -54.21 34.16 -37.79
C PRO A 3 -52.78 33.61 -37.49
N ASP A 4 -52.12 33.15 -38.56
CA ASP A 4 -50.67 33.13 -38.87
C ASP A 4 -49.61 32.35 -38.03
N ASP A 5 -49.15 31.26 -38.64
CA ASP A 5 -47.78 30.89 -39.03
C ASP A 5 -46.50 31.42 -38.31
N GLU A 6 -45.60 30.45 -38.10
CA GLU A 6 -44.15 30.48 -38.36
C GLU A 6 -43.19 31.33 -37.46
N LYS A 7 -42.37 30.64 -36.65
CA LYS A 7 -40.91 30.64 -36.82
C LYS A 7 -40.16 29.62 -35.94
N GLN A 8 -39.19 28.98 -36.59
CA GLN A 8 -38.19 28.07 -36.05
C GLN A 8 -37.09 28.77 -35.22
N GLN A 9 -36.36 27.93 -34.48
CA GLN A 9 -34.89 27.89 -34.27
C GLN A 9 -34.40 28.26 -32.86
N ALA A 10 -33.73 27.31 -32.20
CA ALA A 10 -32.31 27.43 -31.77
C ALA A 10 -31.93 26.31 -30.78
N ASN A 11 -31.36 25.25 -31.33
CA ASN A 11 -30.43 24.37 -30.64
C ASN A 11 -29.05 25.04 -30.61
N HIS A 12 -28.61 25.53 -29.44
CA HIS A 12 -27.19 25.82 -29.21
C HIS A 12 -26.76 25.39 -27.80
N SER A 13 -25.73 24.55 -27.80
CA SER A 13 -25.00 23.92 -26.70
C SER A 13 -24.20 24.89 -25.82
N HIS A 14 -24.16 24.63 -24.51
CA HIS A 14 -22.98 24.49 -23.61
C HIS A 14 -23.32 24.92 -22.17
N ASP A 15 -23.32 23.97 -21.22
CA ASP A 15 -22.87 24.25 -19.85
C ASP A 15 -22.24 23.00 -19.23
N MET A 16 -21.04 23.20 -18.68
CA MET A 16 -20.21 22.20 -18.02
C MET A 16 -20.59 22.17 -16.54
N GLY A 17 -21.02 21.02 -16.04
CA GLY A 17 -21.29 20.80 -14.62
C GLY A 17 -20.81 19.42 -14.19
N ASP A 18 -19.51 19.31 -13.94
CA ASP A 18 -18.92 18.26 -13.10
C ASP A 18 -19.48 18.42 -11.68
N GLY A 19 -20.18 17.40 -11.18
CA GLY A 19 -20.79 17.50 -9.86
C GLY A 19 -21.79 16.42 -9.48
N THR A 20 -21.50 15.14 -9.77
CA THR A 20 -22.19 14.07 -9.04
C THR A 20 -21.43 13.79 -7.75
N GLN A 21 -21.77 14.58 -6.74
CA GLN A 21 -21.44 14.34 -5.35
C GLN A 21 -22.07 13.01 -4.93
N ASN A 22 -21.32 11.90 -4.99
CA ASN A 22 -21.74 10.70 -4.27
C ASN A 22 -21.42 10.89 -2.80
N SER A 23 -22.38 11.56 -2.15
CA SER A 23 -22.91 11.28 -0.81
C SER A 23 -22.00 10.40 0.05
N ALA A 24 -21.32 11.03 1.01
CA ALA A 24 -20.87 10.35 2.20
C ALA A 24 -22.10 9.73 2.89
N THR A 25 -22.36 8.46 2.63
CA THR A 25 -23.23 7.65 3.47
C THR A 25 -22.49 7.43 4.78
N SER A 26 -22.91 8.17 5.80
CA SER A 26 -22.63 7.88 7.20
C SER A 26 -23.29 6.56 7.56
N ASP A 27 -22.60 5.46 7.26
CA ASP A 27 -22.99 4.13 7.70
C ASP A 27 -22.03 3.69 8.82
N GLY A 28 -22.60 3.36 9.97
CA GLY A 28 -21.91 2.80 11.13
C GLY A 28 -21.44 1.37 10.88
N GLY A 29 -20.80 1.14 9.72
CA GLY A 29 -20.26 -0.14 9.31
C GLY A 29 -18.95 -0.42 10.03
N SER A 30 -18.78 -1.64 10.50
CA SER A 30 -17.47 -2.17 10.90
C SER A 30 -16.50 -1.94 9.74
N LYS A 31 -15.67 -0.90 9.85
CA LYS A 31 -14.71 -0.52 8.82
C LYS A 31 -13.82 -1.74 8.55
N LEU A 32 -14.02 -2.37 7.41
CA LEU A 32 -13.22 -3.52 6.97
C LEU A 32 -11.74 -3.13 7.04
N LEU A 33 -10.88 -4.09 7.39
CA LEU A 33 -9.44 -3.85 7.47
C LEU A 33 -8.94 -3.35 6.10
N PRO A 34 -8.18 -2.24 6.05
CA PRO A 34 -7.83 -1.54 4.83
C PRO A 34 -6.94 -2.41 3.94
N THR A 35 -7.53 -3.10 2.97
CA THR A 35 -6.84 -4.08 2.12
C THR A 35 -6.88 -3.63 0.67
N VAL A 36 -5.76 -3.80 -0.05
CA VAL A 36 -5.65 -3.54 -1.49
C VAL A 36 -4.92 -4.68 -2.18
N LEU A 37 -5.01 -4.73 -3.51
CA LEU A 37 -4.14 -5.58 -4.33
C LEU A 37 -2.88 -4.79 -4.71
N ALA A 38 -1.74 -5.47 -4.75
CA ALA A 38 -0.47 -4.90 -5.16
C ALA A 38 0.39 -5.95 -5.87
N ASN A 39 1.42 -5.49 -6.56
CA ASN A 39 2.44 -6.35 -7.13
C ASN A 39 3.61 -6.49 -6.14
N LEU A 40 3.93 -7.72 -5.75
CA LEU A 40 5.05 -8.10 -4.88
C LEU A 40 5.96 -9.03 -5.68
N GLU A 41 7.18 -8.61 -5.99
CA GLU A 41 8.15 -9.41 -6.76
C GLU A 41 7.54 -10.00 -8.07
N GLY A 42 6.71 -9.23 -8.76
CA GLY A 42 6.06 -9.66 -10.00
C GLY A 42 4.79 -10.51 -9.81
N LYS A 43 4.33 -10.72 -8.57
CA LYS A 43 3.12 -11.50 -8.24
C LYS A 43 2.04 -10.60 -7.63
N LEU A 44 0.79 -10.85 -8.01
CA LEU A 44 -0.36 -10.19 -7.39
C LEU A 44 -0.55 -10.71 -5.96
N ALA A 45 -0.59 -9.79 -4.99
CA ALA A 45 -0.70 -10.11 -3.57
C ALA A 45 -1.75 -9.22 -2.87
N THR A 46 -2.39 -9.76 -1.83
CA THR A 46 -3.27 -9.02 -0.93
C THR A 46 -2.46 -8.29 0.13
N VAL A 47 -2.69 -6.99 0.26
CA VAL A 47 -1.92 -6.09 1.12
C VAL A 47 -2.81 -5.45 2.17
N LEU A 48 -2.49 -5.66 3.44
CA LEU A 48 -3.06 -4.89 4.54
C LEU A 48 -2.26 -3.59 4.71
N GLN A 49 -2.95 -2.44 4.72
CA GLN A 49 -2.37 -1.13 5.01
C GLN A 49 -2.49 -0.82 6.51
N ASP A 50 -1.54 -1.29 7.30
CA ASP A 50 -1.62 -1.25 8.77
C ASP A 50 -0.82 -0.08 9.35
N THR A 51 -1.50 1.04 9.66
CA THR A 51 -0.84 2.19 10.30
C THR A 51 -0.37 1.92 11.73
N GLY A 52 -0.83 0.83 12.38
CA GLY A 52 -0.37 0.40 13.70
C GLY A 52 0.94 -0.39 13.66
N CYS A 53 1.35 -0.86 12.48
CA CYS A 53 2.63 -1.51 12.27
C CYS A 53 3.69 -0.47 11.84
N ASN A 54 4.95 -0.63 12.25
CA ASN A 54 6.05 0.26 11.86
C ASN A 54 7.06 -0.36 10.88
N THR A 55 6.74 -1.54 10.34
CA THR A 55 7.61 -2.31 9.44
C THR A 55 6.80 -2.95 8.30
N VAL A 56 7.47 -3.55 7.32
CA VAL A 56 6.85 -4.36 6.27
C VAL A 56 6.94 -5.83 6.66
N VAL A 57 5.81 -6.54 6.65
CA VAL A 57 5.77 -7.99 6.89
C VAL A 57 5.34 -8.69 5.61
N VAL A 58 6.09 -9.70 5.18
CA VAL A 58 5.78 -10.48 3.97
C VAL A 58 5.66 -11.96 4.31
N LYS A 59 4.73 -12.66 3.65
CA LYS A 59 4.63 -14.11 3.76
C LYS A 59 5.90 -14.77 3.21
N ARG A 60 6.57 -15.59 4.03
CA ARG A 60 7.90 -16.18 3.72
C ARG A 60 7.93 -16.93 2.40
N SER A 61 6.87 -17.68 2.07
CA SER A 61 6.76 -18.46 0.83
C SER A 61 6.62 -17.62 -0.45
N LEU A 62 6.38 -16.31 -0.33
CA LEU A 62 6.39 -15.39 -1.48
C LEU A 62 7.78 -14.80 -1.76
N VAL A 63 8.74 -15.03 -0.85
CA VAL A 63 10.10 -14.52 -0.93
C VAL A 63 11.03 -15.63 -1.41
N LEU A 64 11.78 -15.38 -2.48
CA LEU A 64 12.84 -16.30 -2.91
C LEU A 64 14.02 -16.23 -1.94
N ASP A 65 14.71 -17.35 -1.73
CA ASP A 65 15.82 -17.42 -0.78
C ASP A 65 16.96 -16.44 -1.12
N CYS A 66 17.19 -16.18 -2.41
CA CYS A 66 18.18 -15.20 -2.87
C CYS A 66 17.83 -13.74 -2.51
N LYS A 67 16.61 -13.47 -2.03
CA LYS A 67 16.18 -12.16 -1.53
C LYS A 67 16.38 -12.01 -0.03
N LEU A 68 16.66 -13.10 0.69
CA LEU A 68 17.02 -13.02 2.10
C LEU A 68 18.35 -12.30 2.25
N THR A 69 18.42 -11.42 3.25
CA THR A 69 19.62 -10.63 3.55
C THR A 69 20.56 -11.33 4.53
N GLY A 70 20.10 -12.41 5.17
CA GLY A 70 20.74 -13.01 6.34
C GLY A 70 20.48 -12.26 7.65
N GLY A 71 19.93 -11.04 7.58
CA GLY A 71 19.52 -10.26 8.74
C GLY A 71 18.36 -10.90 9.50
N ILE A 72 18.35 -10.70 10.81
CA ILE A 72 17.25 -11.08 11.69
C ILE A 72 16.68 -9.82 12.34
N HIS A 73 15.36 -9.68 12.36
CA HIS A 73 14.67 -8.58 13.01
C HIS A 73 13.64 -9.11 14.00
N THR A 74 13.65 -8.57 15.21
CA THR A 74 12.65 -8.90 16.22
C THR A 74 11.45 -7.96 16.09
N ILE A 75 10.25 -8.52 15.95
CA ILE A 75 8.99 -7.77 15.97
C ILE A 75 8.15 -8.15 17.19
N ARG A 76 7.34 -7.21 17.68
CA ARG A 76 6.39 -7.44 18.76
C ARG A 76 4.98 -7.52 18.19
N LEU A 77 4.25 -8.57 18.54
CA LEU A 77 2.89 -8.82 18.07
C LEU A 77 1.86 -8.31 19.09
N LEU A 78 0.59 -8.32 18.67
CA LEU A 78 -0.55 -7.81 19.46
C LEU A 78 -0.71 -8.50 20.82
N ASP A 79 -0.34 -9.78 20.91
CA ASP A 79 -0.38 -10.60 22.13
C ASP A 79 0.83 -10.36 23.05
N ARG A 80 1.67 -9.36 22.72
CA ARG A 80 2.95 -9.01 23.35
C ARG A 80 4.06 -10.03 23.13
N SER A 81 3.84 -11.10 22.36
CA SER A 81 4.92 -12.00 21.98
C SER A 81 5.95 -11.28 21.10
N ALA A 82 7.20 -11.70 21.21
CA ALA A 82 8.28 -11.25 20.35
C ALA A 82 8.70 -12.39 19.40
N LYS A 83 8.90 -12.08 18.12
CA LYS A 83 9.39 -13.03 17.13
C LYS A 83 10.60 -12.48 16.41
N SER A 84 11.69 -13.24 16.40
CA SER A 84 12.87 -12.99 15.58
C SER A 84 12.67 -13.62 14.21
N LEU A 85 12.61 -12.79 13.16
CA LEU A 85 12.25 -13.21 11.81
C LEU A 85 13.35 -12.82 10.82
N GLN A 86 13.48 -13.58 9.73
CA GLN A 86 14.41 -13.27 8.65
C GLN A 86 14.02 -11.98 7.94
N GLU A 87 15.00 -11.18 7.56
CA GLU A 87 14.83 -9.97 6.76
C GLU A 87 15.13 -10.26 5.27
N ALA A 88 14.28 -9.74 4.40
CA ALA A 88 14.41 -9.86 2.96
C ALA A 88 14.30 -8.49 2.27
N ARG A 89 14.99 -8.34 1.14
CA ARG A 89 14.86 -7.17 0.28
C ARG A 89 13.88 -7.48 -0.85
N VAL A 90 12.71 -6.83 -0.82
CA VAL A 90 11.62 -7.10 -1.75
C VAL A 90 11.18 -5.85 -2.51
N TYR A 91 10.76 -6.03 -3.76
CA TYR A 91 10.08 -5.02 -4.55
C TYR A 91 8.57 -5.05 -4.34
N VAL A 92 7.99 -3.90 -4.01
CA VAL A 92 6.54 -3.71 -3.88
C VAL A 92 6.10 -2.58 -4.80
N ASP A 93 4.99 -2.79 -5.50
CA ASP A 93 4.30 -1.77 -6.28
C ASP A 93 2.83 -1.74 -5.86
N SER A 94 2.48 -0.73 -5.05
CA SER A 94 1.17 -0.50 -4.47
C SER A 94 0.81 0.98 -4.54
N PRO A 95 -0.47 1.36 -4.41
CA PRO A 95 -0.88 2.77 -4.47
C PRO A 95 -0.19 3.71 -3.47
N ARG A 96 0.29 3.18 -2.32
CA ARG A 96 0.92 3.98 -1.25
C ARG A 96 2.44 3.88 -1.22
N PHE A 97 3.01 2.92 -1.91
CA PHE A 97 4.44 2.67 -1.92
C PHE A 97 4.83 1.87 -3.15
N LYS A 98 5.87 2.36 -3.83
CA LYS A 98 6.49 1.70 -4.98
C LYS A 98 8.00 1.75 -4.83
N GLY A 99 8.65 0.60 -4.74
CA GLY A 99 10.10 0.52 -4.61
C GLY A 99 10.61 -0.74 -3.92
N GLN A 100 11.92 -0.77 -3.69
CA GLN A 100 12.61 -1.78 -2.88
C GLN A 100 12.49 -1.44 -1.39
N VAL A 101 12.19 -2.43 -0.56
CA VAL A 101 12.06 -2.27 0.89
C VAL A 101 12.60 -3.49 1.63
N LEU A 102 13.07 -3.28 2.85
CA LEU A 102 13.38 -4.37 3.78
C LEU A 102 12.08 -4.83 4.45
N ALA A 103 11.78 -6.12 4.34
CA ALA A 103 10.61 -6.74 4.92
C ALA A 103 11.01 -7.88 5.84
N VAL A 104 10.27 -8.07 6.93
CA VAL A 104 10.39 -9.24 7.80
C VAL A 104 9.53 -10.38 7.27
N CYS A 105 10.10 -11.57 7.17
CA CYS A 105 9.46 -12.74 6.62
C CYS A 105 8.74 -13.52 7.71
N MET A 106 7.42 -13.63 7.61
CA MET A 106 6.60 -14.44 8.51
C MET A 106 6.04 -15.65 7.79
N GLU A 107 6.02 -16.82 8.45
CA GLU A 107 5.61 -18.08 7.83
C GLU A 107 4.11 -18.10 7.47
N SER A 108 3.27 -17.79 8.46
CA SER A 108 1.80 -17.89 8.35
C SER A 108 1.08 -16.60 8.77
N PRO A 109 1.35 -15.45 8.12
CA PRO A 109 0.56 -14.24 8.32
C PRO A 109 -0.84 -14.39 7.69
N LEU A 110 -1.82 -13.63 8.20
CA LEU A 110 -3.18 -13.58 7.64
C LEU A 110 -3.21 -12.97 6.23
N TYR A 111 -2.34 -12.00 5.97
CA TYR A 111 -2.21 -11.33 4.68
C TYR A 111 -0.88 -11.67 4.03
N GLN A 112 -0.84 -11.60 2.71
CA GLN A 112 0.40 -11.88 1.96
C GLN A 112 1.47 -10.81 2.18
N LEU A 113 1.04 -9.56 2.35
CA LEU A 113 1.88 -8.42 2.67
C LEU A 113 1.15 -7.52 3.69
N VAL A 114 1.88 -7.02 4.67
CA VAL A 114 1.45 -5.94 5.56
C VAL A 114 2.39 -4.76 5.34
N LEU A 115 1.83 -3.63 4.91
CA LEU A 115 2.55 -2.37 4.79
C LEU A 115 2.28 -1.53 6.03
N GLY A 116 3.26 -1.51 6.93
CA GLY A 116 3.29 -0.61 8.07
C GLY A 116 3.58 0.83 7.69
N ASN A 117 3.56 1.69 8.71
CA ASN A 117 4.18 3.00 8.65
C ASN A 117 5.70 2.88 8.85
N PHE A 118 6.45 2.70 7.76
CA PHE A 118 7.91 2.58 7.79
C PHE A 118 8.59 3.76 7.10
N PRO A 119 9.86 4.06 7.45
CA PRO A 119 10.62 5.09 6.77
C PRO A 119 10.81 4.74 5.30
N GLY A 120 10.27 5.57 4.40
CA GLY A 120 10.19 5.27 2.97
C GLY A 120 8.78 5.34 2.39
N VAL A 121 7.73 5.33 3.23
CA VAL A 121 6.35 5.67 2.79
C VAL A 121 6.19 7.19 2.60
N ARG A 122 7.04 7.99 3.24
CA ARG A 122 7.35 9.39 2.92
C ARG A 122 8.85 9.56 3.18
N ALA A 123 9.60 10.12 2.22
CA ALA A 123 11.05 10.22 2.29
C ALA A 123 11.48 11.09 3.49
N ASP A 124 11.94 10.45 4.57
CA ASP A 124 12.73 11.11 5.61
C ASP A 124 14.22 10.82 5.31
N PRO A 125 15.01 11.85 4.96
CA PRO A 125 16.41 11.67 4.55
C PRO A 125 17.30 11.02 5.61
N HIS A 126 17.02 11.24 6.90
CA HIS A 126 17.83 10.70 7.99
C HIS A 126 17.61 9.19 8.19
N HIS A 127 16.42 8.67 7.88
CA HIS A 127 16.18 7.23 7.90
C HIS A 127 16.73 6.48 6.70
N ILE A 128 16.77 7.10 5.51
CA ILE A 128 17.41 6.50 4.32
C ILE A 128 18.89 6.24 4.61
N ALA A 129 19.60 7.19 5.22
CA ALA A 129 21.00 7.02 5.59
C ALA A 129 21.26 5.84 6.54
N LYS A 130 20.35 5.58 7.51
CA LYS A 130 20.48 4.43 8.43
C LYS A 130 20.18 3.10 7.76
N LEU A 131 19.28 3.07 6.77
CA LEU A 131 19.02 1.90 5.94
C LEU A 131 20.17 1.66 4.95
N GLU A 132 20.71 2.71 4.32
CA GLU A 132 21.86 2.64 3.42
C GLU A 132 23.13 2.17 4.14
N GLN A 133 23.38 2.62 5.37
CA GLN A 133 24.47 2.09 6.20
C GLN A 133 24.28 0.61 6.55
N ARG A 134 23.05 0.13 6.69
CA ARG A 134 22.77 -1.32 6.83
C ARG A 134 22.95 -2.07 5.52
N LEU A 135 22.67 -1.43 4.38
CA LEU A 135 22.85 -1.99 3.04
C LEU A 135 24.32 -1.97 2.57
N SER A 136 25.17 -1.09 3.12
CA SER A 136 26.59 -0.97 2.73
C SER A 136 27.54 -1.88 3.50
N CYS A 137 27.11 -2.47 4.62
CA CYS A 137 27.97 -3.28 5.50
C CYS A 137 27.95 -4.79 5.18
N SER A 138 27.50 -5.21 4.00
CA SER A 138 27.58 -6.61 3.58
C SER A 138 28.67 -6.83 2.52
N GLY A 139 29.88 -7.15 2.99
CA GLY A 139 30.81 -8.03 2.27
C GLY A 139 32.29 -7.75 2.50
N PRO A 140 33.16 -8.74 2.26
CA PRO A 140 33.04 -10.17 2.58
C PRO A 140 33.46 -10.51 4.02
#